data_AF-A0A2H0ET59-F1
#
_entry.id   AF-A0A2H0ET59-F1
#
_cell.length_a   1.000
_cell.length_b   1.000
_cell.length_c   1.000
_cell.angle_alpha   90.00
_cell.angle_beta   90.00
_cell.angle_gamma   90.00
#
_symmetry.space_group_name_H-M   'P 1'
#
loop_
_entity.id
_entity.type
_entity.pdbx_description
1 polymer ?
#
loop_
_entity_poly.entity_id
_entity_poly.type
_entity_poly.pdbx_seq_one_letter_code
_entity_poly.pdbx_strand_id
1 'polypeptide(L)'
;MSVILTQRPLSLREHPGQIAFPGGKLDRADVSPLAAALRESREEIGLRADQVEVLGALEGYATGTGYAITPFVGLVAAGFSPLPEPGEVEAVFETPLDFLMDFRSHQRLSRVYGGVERHFWAMPWRDRFIWG
;
A
#
# COMPACT_ATOMS: atom_id res chain seq x y z
N MET A 1 -0.47 9.50 14.98
CA MET A 1 -1.24 9.05 13.81
C MET A 1 -0.45 7.95 13.12
N SER A 2 -1.12 6.90 12.66
CA SER A 2 -0.51 5.74 12.00
C SER A 2 -1.03 5.60 10.57
N VAL A 3 -0.33 4.77 9.82
CA VAL A 3 -0.63 4.40 8.43
C VAL A 3 -0.81 2.88 8.38
N ILE A 4 -1.92 2.44 7.79
CA ILE A 4 -2.23 1.01 7.60
C ILE A 4 -1.54 0.52 6.33
N LEU A 5 -0.83 -0.59 6.43
CA LEU A 5 -0.14 -1.26 5.34
C LEU A 5 -0.49 -2.75 5.33
N THR A 6 -0.44 -3.34 4.16
CA THR A 6 -0.62 -4.78 3.92
C THR A 6 0.71 -5.41 3.58
N GLN A 7 0.86 -6.70 3.93
CA GLN A 7 1.93 -7.55 3.44
C GLN A 7 1.32 -8.69 2.65
N ARG A 8 1.79 -8.85 1.41
CA ARG A 8 1.36 -9.93 0.52
C ARG A 8 1.94 -11.28 0.98
N PRO A 9 1.19 -12.38 0.87
CA PRO A 9 1.70 -13.71 1.17
C PRO A 9 2.97 -14.04 0.40
N LEU A 10 3.93 -14.66 1.09
CA LEU A 10 5.15 -15.18 0.45
C LEU A 10 4.86 -16.25 -0.62
N SER A 11 3.68 -16.88 -0.59
CA SER A 11 3.25 -17.90 -1.54
C SER A 11 2.77 -17.36 -2.89
N LEU A 12 2.60 -16.04 -3.04
CA LEU A 12 2.13 -15.46 -4.30
C LEU A 12 3.21 -15.50 -5.39
N ARG A 13 2.78 -15.71 -6.64
CA ARG A 13 3.68 -15.72 -7.80
C ARG A 13 4.25 -14.33 -8.10
N GLU A 14 3.42 -13.30 -7.91
CA GLU A 14 3.78 -11.91 -8.15
C GLU A 14 3.92 -11.17 -6.82
N HIS A 15 5.05 -10.48 -6.67
CA HIS A 15 5.35 -9.61 -5.54
C HIS A 15 5.24 -10.31 -4.15
N PRO A 16 5.82 -11.51 -3.95
CA PRO A 16 5.73 -12.23 -2.68
C PRO A 16 6.36 -11.43 -1.53
N GLY A 17 5.66 -11.32 -0.41
CA GLY A 17 6.14 -10.61 0.79
C GLY A 17 6.21 -9.09 0.65
N GLN A 18 5.79 -8.53 -0.49
CA GLN A 18 5.83 -7.09 -0.68
C GLN A 18 4.85 -6.38 0.24
N ILE A 19 5.30 -5.26 0.78
CA ILE A 19 4.49 -4.36 1.59
C ILE A 19 3.89 -3.29 0.68
N ALA A 20 2.60 -3.02 0.85
CA ALA A 20 1.88 -2.05 0.05
C ALA A 20 0.80 -1.33 0.88
N PHE A 21 0.24 -0.27 0.31
CA PHE A 21 -1.06 0.22 0.74
C PHE A 21 -2.16 -0.72 0.23
N PRO A 22 -3.32 -0.80 0.92
CA PRO A 22 -4.48 -1.48 0.35
C PRO A 22 -4.88 -0.87 -0.98
N GLY A 23 -5.23 -1.71 -1.95
CA GLY A 23 -5.61 -1.26 -3.28
C GLY A 23 -5.24 -2.22 -4.40
N GLY A 24 -5.84 -2.00 -5.56
CA GLY A 24 -5.66 -2.89 -6.70
C GLY A 24 -6.04 -2.23 -8.01
N LYS A 25 -6.33 -3.07 -9.00
CA LYS A 25 -6.61 -2.61 -10.37
C LYS A 25 -8.05 -2.12 -10.47
N LEU A 26 -8.26 -1.12 -11.33
CA LEU A 26 -9.59 -0.68 -11.73
C LEU A 26 -10.30 -1.83 -12.46
N ASP A 27 -11.47 -2.26 -11.96
CA ASP A 27 -12.38 -3.16 -12.66
C ASP A 27 -13.24 -2.35 -13.65
N ARG A 28 -13.75 -3.01 -14.69
CA ARG A 28 -14.76 -2.44 -15.60
C ARG A 28 -16.03 -2.00 -14.88
N ALA A 29 -16.37 -2.63 -13.76
CA ALA A 29 -17.53 -2.27 -12.94
C ALA A 29 -17.28 -1.02 -12.07
N ASP A 30 -16.03 -0.62 -11.87
CA ASP A 30 -15.69 0.52 -11.03
C ASP A 30 -15.98 1.84 -11.77
N VAL A 31 -16.81 2.68 -11.17
CA VAL A 31 -17.21 3.97 -11.76
C VAL A 31 -16.12 5.04 -11.66
N SER A 32 -15.08 4.82 -10.86
CA SER A 32 -13.94 5.72 -10.70
C SER A 32 -12.75 5.02 -10.02
N PRO A 33 -11.53 5.59 -10.09
CA PRO A 33 -10.38 5.10 -9.32
C PRO A 33 -10.63 5.07 -7.80
N LEU A 34 -11.41 6.01 -7.27
CA LEU A 34 -11.78 6.01 -5.85
C LEU A 34 -12.68 4.83 -5.51
N ALA A 35 -13.63 4.48 -6.41
CA ALA A 35 -14.50 3.33 -6.21
C ALA A 35 -13.68 2.03 -6.14
N ALA A 36 -12.68 1.88 -7.02
CA ALA A 36 -11.74 0.76 -6.95
C ALA A 36 -10.96 0.74 -5.64
N ALA A 37 -10.36 1.86 -5.21
CA ALA A 37 -9.61 1.92 -3.97
C ALA A 37 -10.45 1.50 -2.74
N LEU A 38 -11.72 1.94 -2.67
CA LEU A 38 -12.63 1.56 -1.60
C LEU A 38 -13.06 0.08 -1.68
N ARG A 39 -13.32 -0.44 -2.90
CA ARG A 39 -13.64 -1.85 -3.11
C ARG A 39 -12.48 -2.75 -2.69
N GLU A 40 -11.29 -2.46 -3.18
CA GLU A 40 -10.06 -3.21 -2.89
C GLU A 40 -9.72 -3.14 -1.40
N SER A 41 -9.81 -1.97 -0.77
CA SER A 41 -9.61 -1.85 0.70
C SER A 41 -10.62 -2.69 1.49
N ARG A 42 -11.85 -2.82 1.00
CA ARG A 42 -12.85 -3.69 1.62
C ARG A 42 -12.51 -5.16 1.42
N GLU A 43 -12.09 -5.54 0.22
CA GLU A 43 -11.74 -6.92 -0.13
C GLU A 43 -10.50 -7.38 0.63
N GLU A 44 -9.42 -6.59 0.63
CA GLU A 44 -8.13 -6.96 1.21
C GLU A 44 -8.09 -6.91 2.73
N ILE A 45 -8.74 -5.92 3.36
CA ILE A 45 -8.62 -5.67 4.81
C ILE A 45 -9.96 -5.46 5.53
N GLY A 46 -11.10 -5.60 4.84
CA GLY A 46 -12.42 -5.42 5.44
C GLY A 46 -12.83 -3.96 5.70
N LEU A 47 -12.08 -2.97 5.18
CA LEU A 47 -12.36 -1.55 5.41
C LEU A 47 -13.59 -1.11 4.61
N ARG A 48 -14.72 -0.91 5.30
CA ARG A 48 -15.94 -0.44 4.65
C ARG A 48 -15.90 1.06 4.39
N ALA A 49 -16.59 1.50 3.34
CA ALA A 49 -16.65 2.91 2.95
C ALA A 49 -17.26 3.83 4.03
N ASP A 50 -18.13 3.32 4.91
CA ASP A 50 -18.69 4.06 6.04
C ASP A 50 -17.71 4.23 7.22
N GLN A 51 -16.54 3.58 7.16
CA GLN A 51 -15.49 3.65 8.18
C GLN A 51 -14.30 4.50 7.74
N VAL A 52 -14.37 5.17 6.59
CA VAL A 52 -13.29 6.01 6.07
C VAL A 52 -13.82 7.34 5.56
N GLU A 53 -13.24 8.43 6.05
CA GLU A 53 -13.44 9.76 5.50
C GLU A 53 -12.35 10.03 4.45
N VAL A 54 -12.73 10.09 3.17
CA VAL A 54 -11.79 10.35 2.08
C VAL A 54 -11.46 11.84 2.03
N LEU A 55 -10.18 12.17 2.24
CA LEU A 55 -9.69 13.56 2.23
C LEU A 55 -9.40 14.06 0.81
N GLY A 56 -8.99 13.17 -0.08
CA GLY A 56 -8.72 13.51 -1.47
C GLY A 56 -7.72 12.59 -2.16
N ALA A 57 -7.48 12.87 -3.44
CA ALA A 57 -6.45 12.21 -4.24
C ALA A 57 -5.12 12.97 -4.13
N LEU A 58 -4.02 12.23 -4.16
CA LEU A 58 -2.69 12.78 -4.41
C LEU A 58 -2.38 12.76 -5.92
N GLU A 59 -1.25 13.38 -6.30
CA GLU A 59 -0.77 13.32 -7.67
C GLU A 59 -0.54 11.86 -8.08
N GLY A 60 -1.13 11.48 -9.21
CA GLY A 60 -0.95 10.14 -9.76
C GLY A 60 0.45 9.97 -10.33
N TYR A 61 0.95 8.73 -10.36
CA TYR A 61 2.26 8.44 -10.94
C TYR A 61 2.21 7.25 -11.89
N ALA A 62 3.01 7.34 -12.95
CA ALA A 62 3.19 6.25 -13.90
C ALA A 62 4.34 5.35 -13.44
N THR A 63 4.05 4.06 -13.34
CA THR A 63 5.04 3.03 -13.04
C THR A 63 5.86 2.69 -14.30
N GLY A 64 7.09 2.20 -14.10
CA GLY A 64 7.90 1.69 -15.20
C GLY A 64 7.35 0.42 -15.87
N THR A 65 6.27 -0.17 -15.33
CA THR A 65 5.58 -1.37 -15.83
C THR A 65 4.29 -1.04 -16.59
N GLY A 66 3.99 0.24 -16.83
CA GLY A 66 2.86 0.67 -17.67
C GLY A 66 1.54 0.88 -16.93
N TYR A 67 1.54 0.88 -15.59
CA TYR A 67 0.38 1.25 -14.79
C TYR A 67 0.42 2.71 -14.38
N ALA A 68 -0.74 3.37 -14.36
CA ALA A 68 -0.95 4.66 -13.72
C ALA A 68 -1.64 4.44 -12.36
N ILE A 69 -1.03 4.95 -11.29
CA ILE A 69 -1.52 4.79 -9.92
C ILE A 69 -2.06 6.13 -9.44
N THR A 70 -3.29 6.12 -8.89
CA THR A 70 -3.92 7.30 -8.27
C THR A 70 -4.06 7.04 -6.76
N PRO A 71 -3.24 7.68 -5.90
CA PRO A 71 -3.31 7.49 -4.46
C PRO A 71 -4.46 8.29 -3.87
N PHE A 72 -5.15 7.73 -2.88
CA PHE A 72 -6.15 8.43 -2.09
C PHE A 72 -5.77 8.42 -0.61
N VAL A 73 -5.98 9.54 0.06
CA VAL A 73 -5.79 9.66 1.51
C VAL A 73 -7.15 9.59 2.19
N GLY A 74 -7.29 8.70 3.16
CA GLY A 74 -8.50 8.57 3.98
C GLY A 74 -8.18 8.51 5.47
N LEU A 75 -9.04 9.10 6.29
CA LEU A 75 -9.02 8.95 7.74
C LEU A 75 -9.91 7.77 8.12
N VAL A 76 -9.30 6.74 8.69
CA VAL A 76 -10.02 5.55 9.15
C VAL A 76 -10.60 5.79 10.53
N ALA A 77 -11.85 5.40 10.73
CA ALA A 77 -12.57 5.54 11.99
C ALA A 77 -11.85 4.81 13.13
N ALA A 78 -11.87 5.42 14.32
CA ALA A 78 -11.34 4.80 15.52
C ALA A 78 -12.03 3.45 15.81
N GLY A 79 -11.25 2.44 16.19
CA GLY A 79 -11.77 1.10 16.48
C GLY A 79 -12.01 0.21 15.26
N PHE A 80 -11.59 0.63 14.06
CA PHE A 80 -11.47 -0.30 12.94
C PHE A 80 -10.48 -1.42 13.27
N SER A 81 -10.93 -2.66 13.11
CA SER A 81 -10.12 -3.86 13.23
C SER A 81 -10.01 -4.51 11.85
N PRO A 82 -8.82 -4.56 11.24
CA PRO A 82 -8.64 -5.16 9.93
C PRO A 82 -9.04 -6.64 9.91
N LEU A 83 -9.65 -7.07 8.81
CA LEU A 83 -9.91 -8.47 8.48
C LEU A 83 -9.16 -8.80 7.19
N PRO A 84 -7.93 -9.33 7.27
CA PRO A 84 -7.12 -9.64 6.10
C PRO A 84 -7.76 -10.75 5.26
N GLU A 85 -7.79 -10.59 3.94
CA GLU A 85 -8.15 -11.67 3.02
C GLU A 85 -6.95 -12.61 2.81
N PRO A 86 -6.98 -13.86 3.32
CA PRO A 86 -5.80 -14.72 3.36
C PRO A 86 -5.21 -15.06 1.99
N GLY A 87 -6.01 -14.99 0.92
CA GLY A 87 -5.53 -15.20 -0.45
C GLY A 87 -4.58 -14.10 -0.95
N GLU A 88 -4.69 -12.89 -0.41
CA GLU A 88 -4.03 -11.69 -0.95
C GLU A 88 -3.20 -10.93 0.09
N VAL A 89 -3.57 -11.04 1.37
CA VAL A 89 -2.96 -10.35 2.51
C VAL A 89 -2.60 -11.34 3.62
N GLU A 90 -1.30 -11.52 3.85
CA GLU A 90 -0.78 -12.33 4.96
C GLU A 90 -0.84 -11.57 6.29
N ALA A 91 -0.61 -10.26 6.26
CA ALA A 91 -0.67 -9.43 7.46
C ALA A 91 -1.11 -8.01 7.14
N VAL A 92 -1.86 -7.42 8.07
CA VAL A 92 -2.13 -5.98 8.13
C VAL A 92 -1.42 -5.43 9.35
N PHE A 93 -0.72 -4.30 9.19
CA PHE A 93 0.01 -3.68 10.29
C PHE A 93 0.00 -2.16 10.15
N GLU A 94 0.30 -1.49 11.25
CA GLU A 94 0.38 -0.04 11.32
C GLU A 94 1.82 0.43 11.50
N THR A 95 2.15 1.51 10.82
CA THR A 95 3.42 2.23 10.98
C THR A 95 3.15 3.68 11.35
N PRO A 96 3.86 4.27 12.32
CA PRO A 96 3.70 5.68 12.66
C PRO A 96 3.94 6.59 11.44
N LEU A 97 3.05 7.56 11.21
CA LEU A 97 3.19 8.49 10.08
C LEU A 97 4.45 9.34 10.21
N ASP A 98 4.79 9.78 11.42
CA ASP A 98 6.00 10.53 11.71
C ASP A 98 7.28 9.75 11.39
N PHE A 99 7.30 8.44 11.63
CA PHE A 99 8.39 7.56 11.21
C PHE A 99 8.56 7.54 9.68
N LEU A 100 7.46 7.42 8.92
CA LEU A 100 7.48 7.40 7.45
C LEU A 100 7.91 8.75 6.85
N MET A 101 7.59 9.85 7.54
CA MET A 101 7.93 11.21 7.10
C MET A 101 9.33 11.68 7.55
N ASP A 102 9.99 10.95 8.45
CA ASP A 102 11.33 11.29 8.92
C ASP A 102 12.40 10.76 7.96
N PHE A 103 13.10 11.68 7.29
CA PHE A 103 14.19 11.35 6.36
C PHE A 103 15.33 10.54 7.01
N ARG A 104 15.48 10.59 8.34
CA ARG A 104 16.49 9.80 9.06
C ARG A 104 16.14 8.32 9.11
N SER A 105 14.86 7.99 8.94
CA SER A 105 14.37 6.62 8.80
C SER A 105 14.56 6.08 7.38
N HIS A 106 14.96 6.92 6.42
CA HIS A 106 15.11 6.55 5.01
C HIS A 106 16.53 6.06 4.73
N GLN A 107 16.60 4.90 4.08
CA GLN A 107 17.85 4.32 3.60
C GLN A 107 17.82 4.29 2.08
N ARG A 108 18.85 4.84 1.44
CA ARG A 108 19.02 4.72 -0.01
C ARG A 108 19.76 3.42 -0.30
N LEU A 109 19.09 2.51 -0.99
CA LEU A 109 19.64 1.22 -1.37
C LEU A 109 19.71 1.10 -2.89
N SER A 110 20.38 0.06 -3.39
CA SER A 110 20.43 -0.25 -4.81
C SER A 110 20.31 -1.74 -5.09
N ARG A 111 19.81 -2.07 -6.28
CA ARG A 111 19.82 -3.42 -6.85
C ARG A 111 20.06 -3.35 -8.35
N VAL A 112 20.77 -4.35 -8.88
CA VAL A 112 20.93 -4.51 -10.33
C VAL A 112 19.68 -5.19 -10.89
N TYR A 113 19.01 -4.51 -11.83
CA TYR A 113 17.86 -5.04 -12.54
C TYR A 113 18.05 -4.85 -14.04
N GLY A 114 18.03 -5.95 -14.81
CA GLY A 114 18.31 -5.92 -16.25
C GLY A 114 19.70 -5.40 -16.60
N GLY A 115 20.70 -5.64 -15.75
CA GLY A 115 22.08 -5.17 -15.92
C GLY A 115 22.31 -3.70 -15.56
N VAL A 116 21.28 -2.98 -15.13
CA VAL A 116 21.37 -1.57 -14.71
C VAL A 116 21.19 -1.49 -13.20
N GLU A 117 22.08 -0.76 -12.52
CA GLU A 117 21.90 -0.43 -11.11
C GLU A 117 20.74 0.55 -10.95
N ARG A 118 19.75 0.18 -10.12
CA ARG A 118 18.62 1.02 -9.76
C ARG A 118 18.67 1.32 -8.27
N HIS A 119 18.52 2.60 -7.93
CA HIS A 119 18.39 3.04 -6.56
C HIS A 119 16.92 3.14 -6.15
N PHE A 120 16.64 2.86 -4.88
CA PHE A 120 15.32 3.01 -4.28
C PHE A 120 15.45 3.41 -2.80
N TRP A 121 14.35 3.88 -2.22
CA TRP A 121 14.29 4.20 -0.80
C TRP A 121 13.68 3.05 -0.01
N ALA A 122 14.20 2.83 1.19
CA ALA A 122 13.67 1.87 2.14
C ALA A 122 13.47 2.54 3.51
N MET A 123 12.45 2.10 4.21
CA MET A 123 12.06 2.50 5.56
C MET A 123 11.89 1.23 6.41
N PRO A 124 12.97 0.54 6.82
CA PRO A 124 12.84 -0.68 7.62
C PRO A 124 12.15 -0.39 8.95
N TRP A 125 11.05 -1.10 9.23
CA TRP A 125 10.24 -0.92 10.42
C TRP A 125 10.07 -2.25 11.14
N ARG A 126 10.75 -2.42 12.28
CA ARG A 126 10.79 -3.69 13.03
C ARG A 126 11.28 -4.84 12.12
N ASP A 127 10.48 -5.89 11.96
CA ASP A 127 10.71 -7.04 11.09
C ASP A 127 10.21 -6.82 9.64
N ARG A 128 9.68 -5.64 9.33
CA ARG A 128 9.08 -5.30 8.04
C ARG A 128 10.02 -4.41 7.22
N PHE A 129 10.07 -4.69 5.92
CA PHE A 129 10.90 -3.93 4.98
C PHE A 129 10.01 -3.14 4.02
N ILE A 130 9.74 -1.88 4.36
CA ILE A 130 8.95 -0.96 3.53
C ILE A 130 9.89 -0.32 2.51
N TRP A 131 9.56 -0.35 1.22
CA TRP A 131 10.43 0.17 0.17
C TRP A 131 9.63 0.54 -1.08
N GLY A 132 10.22 1.39 -1.93
CA GLY A 132 9.61 1.90 -3.16
C GLY A 132 10.32 3.12 -3.70
#